data_AF-A0A356VDU1-F1
#
_entry.id   AF-A0A356VDU1-F1
#
_cell.length_a   1.000
_cell.length_b   1.000
_cell.length_c   1.000
_cell.angle_alpha   90.00
_cell.angle_beta   90.00
_cell.angle_gamma   90.00
#
_symmetry.space_group_name_H-M   'P 1'
#
loop_
_entity.id
_entity.type
_entity.pdbx_description
1 polymer ?
#
loop_
_entity_poly.entity_id
_entity_poly.type
_entity_poly.pdbx_seq_one_letter_code
_entity_poly.pdbx_strand_id
1 'polypeptide(L)'
;MPTVKETFDMMASRFKPEKAAGVSVVIQYEISGEGGGTWNATVKDGKCAVASGAAASPSLTLTMSGQDWLDMLAGKLSGQMAFMSGK
;
A
#
# COMPACT_ATOMS: atom_id res chain seq x y z
N MET A 1 12.89 2.12 -12.51
CA MET A 1 11.95 1.61 -11.49
C MET A 1 10.85 2.65 -11.32
N PRO A 2 9.60 2.25 -11.11
CA PRO A 2 8.54 3.23 -10.86
C PRO A 2 8.83 4.00 -9.56
N THR A 3 8.38 5.24 -9.50
CA THR A 3 8.33 6.06 -8.29
C THR A 3 7.27 5.54 -7.32
N VAL A 4 7.32 5.97 -6.06
CA VAL A 4 6.28 5.64 -5.06
C VAL A 4 4.90 6.02 -5.59
N LYS A 5 4.72 7.23 -6.11
CA LYS A 5 3.43 7.67 -6.67
C LYS A 5 2.94 6.76 -7.80
N GLU A 6 3.79 6.44 -8.77
CA GLU A 6 3.41 5.56 -9.90
C GLU A 6 2.98 4.17 -9.42
N THR A 7 3.56 3.67 -8.33
CA THR A 7 3.15 2.37 -7.77
C THR A 7 1.73 2.40 -7.20
N PHE A 8 1.31 3.50 -6.57
CA PHE A 8 -0.06 3.69 -6.11
C PHE A 8 -1.03 3.91 -7.26
N ASP A 9 -0.64 4.68 -8.29
CA ASP A 9 -1.44 4.87 -9.51
C ASP A 9 -1.73 3.53 -10.22
N MET A 10 -0.79 2.58 -10.17
CA MET A 10 -0.94 1.22 -10.73
C MET A 10 -1.63 0.22 -9.80
N MET A 11 -1.80 0.52 -8.51
CA MET A 11 -2.21 -0.47 -7.52
C MET A 11 -3.60 -1.07 -7.81
N ALA A 12 -4.56 -0.23 -8.22
CA ALA A 12 -5.91 -0.68 -8.55
C ALA A 12 -5.94 -1.62 -9.78
N SER A 13 -5.10 -1.38 -10.79
CA SER A 13 -5.05 -2.22 -12.00
C SER A 13 -4.39 -3.57 -11.78
N ARG A 14 -3.57 -3.69 -10.72
CA ARG A 14 -2.90 -4.95 -10.32
C ARG A 14 -3.69 -5.74 -9.28
N PHE A 15 -4.84 -5.23 -8.83
CA PHE A 15 -5.68 -5.89 -7.86
C PHE A 15 -6.24 -7.21 -8.42
N LYS A 16 -6.38 -8.20 -7.53
CA LYS A 16 -6.88 -9.55 -7.84
C LYS A 16 -8.19 -9.79 -7.10
N PRO A 17 -9.35 -9.41 -7.67
CA PRO A 17 -10.66 -9.53 -7.02
C PRO A 17 -10.95 -10.93 -6.46
N GLU A 18 -10.53 -11.96 -7.18
CA GLU A 18 -10.73 -13.36 -6.83
C GLU A 18 -9.99 -13.77 -5.55
N LYS A 19 -8.97 -13.01 -5.12
CA LYS A 19 -8.24 -13.23 -3.86
C LYS A 19 -8.76 -12.40 -2.70
N ALA A 20 -9.77 -11.55 -2.92
CA ALA A 20 -10.28 -10.60 -1.94
C ALA A 20 -11.74 -10.88 -1.53
N ALA A 21 -12.25 -12.09 -1.79
CA ALA A 21 -13.61 -12.47 -1.39
C ALA A 21 -13.79 -12.34 0.13
N GLY A 22 -14.85 -11.63 0.54
CA GLY A 22 -15.17 -11.39 1.95
C GLY A 22 -14.31 -10.33 2.65
N VAL A 23 -13.39 -9.67 1.94
CA VAL A 23 -12.53 -8.62 2.52
C VAL A 23 -13.21 -7.25 2.40
N SER A 24 -13.31 -6.55 3.53
CA SER A 24 -13.70 -5.15 3.62
C SER A 24 -12.72 -4.43 4.54
N VAL A 25 -11.77 -3.69 3.97
CA VAL A 25 -10.68 -3.04 4.72
C VAL A 25 -10.32 -1.71 4.08
N VAL A 26 -9.96 -0.72 4.92
CA VAL A 26 -9.36 0.53 4.49
C VAL A 26 -7.93 0.56 5.02
N ILE A 27 -6.95 0.57 4.12
CA ILE A 27 -5.54 0.60 4.45
C ILE A 27 -5.04 2.02 4.21
N GLN A 28 -4.44 2.65 5.22
CA GLN A 28 -3.69 3.89 5.06
C GLN A 28 -2.21 3.58 4.94
N TYR A 29 -1.52 4.29 4.06
CA TYR A 29 -0.08 4.19 3.83
C TYR A 29 0.56 5.53 4.15
N GLU A 30 1.51 5.53 5.08
CA GLU A 30 2.37 6.66 5.41
C GLU A 30 3.79 6.34 4.92
N ILE A 31 4.12 6.82 3.73
CA ILE A 31 5.41 6.57 3.12
C ILE A 31 6.30 7.77 3.35
N SER A 32 7.38 7.57 4.10
CA SER A 32 8.35 8.63 4.43
C SER A 32 9.50 8.72 3.44
N GLY A 33 10.26 9.82 3.48
CA GLY A 33 11.41 10.04 2.61
C GLY A 33 11.08 10.69 1.26
N GLU A 34 12.08 10.74 0.38
CA GLU A 34 11.94 11.40 -0.93
C GLU A 34 10.90 10.70 -1.82
N GLY A 35 9.99 11.49 -2.39
CA GLY A 35 8.87 10.97 -3.18
C GLY A 35 7.80 10.24 -2.36
N GLY A 36 7.91 10.23 -1.02
CA GLY A 36 6.91 9.73 -0.09
C GLY A 36 5.66 10.61 -0.02
N GLY A 37 4.71 10.19 0.81
CA GLY A 37 3.41 10.81 0.96
C GLY A 37 2.43 9.89 1.67
N THR A 38 1.19 10.35 1.74
CA THR A 38 0.08 9.60 2.33
C THR A 38 -0.86 9.12 1.24
N TRP A 39 -1.27 7.85 1.31
CA TRP A 39 -2.29 7.27 0.44
C TRP A 39 -3.25 6.41 1.25
N ASN A 40 -4.39 6.07 0.66
CA ASN A 40 -5.27 5.04 1.18
C ASN A 40 -5.75 4.12 0.06
N ALA A 41 -5.93 2.84 0.40
CA ALA A 41 -6.57 1.85 -0.44
C ALA A 41 -7.78 1.27 0.29
N THR A 42 -8.95 1.36 -0.36
CA THR A 42 -10.18 0.73 0.11
C THR A 42 -10.41 -0.53 -0.70
N VAL A 43 -10.42 -1.68 -0.02
CA VAL A 43 -10.85 -2.96 -0.61
C VAL A 43 -12.23 -3.29 -0.07
N LYS A 44 -13.23 -3.36 -0.94
CA LYS A 44 -14.60 -3.69 -0.58
C LYS A 44 -15.34 -4.26 -1.80
N ASP A 45 -16.18 -5.26 -1.59
CA ASP A 45 -17.04 -5.87 -2.62
C ASP A 45 -16.25 -6.31 -3.87
N GLY A 46 -15.05 -6.86 -3.66
CA GLY A 46 -14.17 -7.31 -4.75
C GLY A 46 -13.58 -6.17 -5.60
N LYS A 47 -13.59 -4.94 -5.11
CA LYS A 47 -12.98 -3.77 -5.76
C LYS A 47 -11.89 -3.17 -4.88
N CYS A 48 -10.90 -2.58 -5.53
CA CYS A 48 -9.86 -1.78 -4.88
C CYS A 48 -9.91 -0.35 -5.45
N ALA A 49 -10.08 0.63 -4.56
CA ALA A 49 -10.01 2.04 -4.89
C ALA A 49 -8.83 2.65 -4.13
N VAL A 50 -7.99 3.41 -4.82
CA VAL A 50 -6.79 4.03 -4.24
C VAL A 50 -6.91 5.55 -4.40
N ALA A 51 -6.59 6.28 -3.34
CA ALA A 51 -6.59 7.74 -3.33
C ALA A 51 -5.36 8.28 -2.61
N SER A 52 -4.91 9.47 -3.00
CA SER A 52 -3.93 10.24 -2.24
C SER A 52 -4.58 10.84 -0.99
N GLY A 53 -3.80 10.98 0.07
CA GLY A 53 -4.22 11.53 1.35
C GLY A 53 -4.68 10.48 2.37
N ALA A 54 -4.88 10.94 3.59
CA ALA A 54 -5.28 10.11 4.72
C ALA A 54 -6.70 9.54 4.54
N ALA A 55 -6.91 8.32 5.04
CA ALA A 55 -8.24 7.76 5.19
C ALA A 55 -8.96 8.40 6.38
N ALA A 56 -10.28 8.60 6.28
CA ALA A 56 -11.07 9.13 7.38
C ALA A 56 -11.18 8.16 8.56
N SER A 57 -11.21 6.85 8.28
CA SER A 57 -11.29 5.79 9.28
C SER A 57 -10.54 4.55 8.77
N PRO A 58 -9.20 4.54 8.87
CA PRO A 58 -8.41 3.39 8.43
C PRO A 58 -8.65 2.19 9.35
N SER A 59 -8.77 1.01 8.75
CA SER A 59 -8.73 -0.26 9.47
C SER A 59 -7.32 -0.60 9.95
N LEU A 60 -6.30 -0.17 9.20
CA LEU A 60 -4.89 -0.25 9.58
C LEU A 60 -4.08 0.86 8.89
N THR A 61 -3.01 1.27 9.55
CA THR A 61 -2.01 2.19 8.99
C THR A 61 -0.68 1.48 8.84
N LEU A 62 -0.14 1.50 7.63
CA LEU A 62 1.18 0.99 7.30
C LEU A 62 2.13 2.18 7.16
N THR A 63 3.23 2.15 7.90
CA THR A 63 4.27 3.18 7.84
C THR A 63 5.57 2.55 7.38
N MET A 64 6.21 3.11 6.36
CA MET A 64 7.53 2.66 5.91
C MET A 64 8.28 3.76 5.14
N SER A 65 9.56 3.55 4.84
CA SER A 65 10.30 4.43 3.94
C SER A 65 9.92 4.18 2.47
N GLY A 66 10.05 5.21 1.62
CA GLY A 66 9.84 5.06 0.18
C GLY A 66 10.77 4.02 -0.45
N GLN A 67 11.99 3.89 0.05
CA GLN A 67 12.94 2.88 -0.42
C GLN A 67 12.49 1.46 -0.05
N ASP A 68 12.12 1.22 1.21
CA ASP A 68 11.64 -0.10 1.66
C ASP A 68 10.35 -0.49 0.94
N TRP A 69 9.46 0.47 0.65
CA TRP A 69 8.25 0.25 -0.16
C TRP A 69 8.59 -0.25 -1.57
N LEU A 70 9.51 0.45 -2.25
CA LEU A 70 9.93 0.08 -3.61
C LEU A 70 10.66 -1.26 -3.64
N ASP A 71 11.52 -1.54 -2.66
CA ASP A 71 12.20 -2.82 -2.55
C ASP A 71 11.23 -3.96 -2.22
N MET A 72 10.19 -3.69 -1.44
CA MET A 72 9.13 -4.66 -1.16
C MET A 72 8.33 -4.99 -2.42
N LEU A 73 7.92 -3.97 -3.20
CA LEU A 73 7.22 -4.19 -4.47
C LEU A 73 8.10 -4.86 -5.54
N ALA A 74 9.41 -4.65 -5.49
CA ALA A 74 10.38 -5.34 -6.34
C ALA A 74 10.69 -6.78 -5.88
N GLY A 75 10.16 -7.22 -4.74
CA GLY A 75 10.41 -8.54 -4.15
C GLY A 75 11.78 -8.71 -3.51
N LYS A 76 12.54 -7.62 -3.33
CA LYS A 76 13.86 -7.61 -2.68
C LYS A 76 13.76 -7.59 -1.16
N LEU A 77 12.66 -7.04 -0.63
CA LEU A 77 12.31 -7.05 0.78
C LEU A 77 11.00 -7.83 0.95
N SER A 78 10.98 -8.83 1.82
CA SER A 78 9.71 -9.50 2.12
C SER A 78 8.95 -8.72 3.19
N GLY A 79 7.63 -8.59 3.03
CA GLY A 79 6.79 -7.87 4.00
C GLY A 79 6.89 -8.45 5.43
N GLN A 80 7.07 -9.77 5.56
CA GLN A 80 7.27 -10.41 6.87
C GLN A 80 8.57 -9.94 7.55
N MET A 81 9.67 -9.81 6.79
CA MET A 81 10.96 -9.37 7.34
C MET A 81 10.91 -7.88 7.67
N ALA A 82 10.28 -7.08 6.80
CA ALA A 82 10.06 -5.65 7.06
C ALA A 82 9.37 -5.47 8.42
N PHE A 83 8.22 -6.12 8.60
CA PHE A 83 7.43 -6.07 9.83
C PHE A 83 8.23 -6.51 11.07
N MET A 84 8.92 -7.66 11.01
CA MET A 84 9.71 -8.16 12.15
C MET A 84 10.89 -7.25 12.51
N SER A 85 11.43 -6.52 11.53
CA SER A 85 12.55 -5.59 11.74
C SER A 85 12.12 -4.17 12.10
N GLY A 86 10.81 -3.90 12.19
CA GLY A 86 10.27 -2.57 12.45
C GLY A 86 10.45 -1.59 11.28
N LYS A 87 10.52 -2.11 10.06
CA LYS A 87 10.61 -1.35 8.80
C LYS A 87 9.26 -1.23 8.11
#